data_AF-A0A7V5J0R5-F1
#
_entry.id   AF-A0A7V5J0R5-F1
#
_cell.length_a   1.000
_cell.length_b   1.000
_cell.length_c   1.000
_cell.angle_alpha   90.00
_cell.angle_beta   90.00
_cell.angle_gamma   90.00
#
_symmetry.space_group_name_H-M   'P 1'
#
loop_
_entity.id
_entity.type
_entity.pdbx_description
1 polymer ?
#
loop_
_entity_poly.entity_id
_entity_poly.type
_entity_poly.pdbx_seq_one_letter_code
_entity_poly.pdbx_strand_id
1 'polypeptide(L)' 'PEKERANTVKAARDLGKLTAAKCLEKKIKKAVFDRGGRKYHGKVSAVAEGLREGGITI' A
#
# COMPACT_ATOMS: atom_id res chain seq x y z
N PRO A 1 9.93 -18.03 -8.33
CA PRO A 1 9.68 -16.65 -8.79
C PRO A 1 10.30 -15.65 -7.81
N GLU A 2 11.11 -14.75 -8.36
CA GLU A 2 12.21 -14.04 -7.70
C GLU A 2 11.80 -13.17 -6.51
N LYS A 3 12.47 -13.36 -5.35
CA LYS A 3 12.45 -12.44 -4.22
C LYS A 3 13.33 -11.22 -4.56
N GLU A 4 12.90 -10.41 -5.51
CA GLU A 4 13.53 -9.11 -5.73
C GLU A 4 13.30 -8.21 -4.50
N ARG A 5 14.27 -7.37 -4.16
CA ARG A 5 14.47 -6.75 -2.83
C ARG A 5 13.17 -6.15 -2.22
N ALA A 6 12.53 -6.90 -1.33
CA ALA A 6 11.25 -6.55 -0.69
C ALA A 6 11.28 -5.30 0.21
N ASN A 7 12.46 -4.73 0.50
CA ASN A 7 12.66 -3.66 1.47
C ASN A 7 12.84 -2.26 0.87
N THR A 8 12.47 -2.06 -0.40
CA THR A 8 12.58 -0.79 -1.12
C THR A 8 11.27 0.01 -1.12
N VAL A 9 11.36 1.32 -1.39
CA VAL A 9 10.18 2.20 -1.53
C VAL A 9 9.31 1.78 -2.72
N LYS A 10 9.92 1.32 -3.81
CA LYS A 10 9.21 0.80 -4.99
C LYS A 10 8.38 -0.43 -4.64
N ALA A 11 8.99 -1.42 -3.98
CA ALA A 11 8.29 -2.63 -3.53
C ALA A 11 7.13 -2.30 -2.56
N ALA A 12 7.30 -1.30 -1.69
CA ALA A 12 6.24 -0.84 -0.79
C ALA A 12 5.03 -0.25 -1.55
N ARG A 13 5.27 0.50 -2.63
CA ARG A 13 4.20 1.04 -3.50
C ARG A 13 3.47 -0.07 -4.25
N ASP A 14 4.22 -1.02 -4.83
CA ASP A 14 3.64 -2.17 -5.55
C ASP A 14 2.79 -3.05 -4.62
N LEU A 15 3.26 -3.26 -3.38
CA LEU A 15 2.49 -3.94 -2.34
C LEU A 15 1.17 -3.21 -2.01
N GLY A 16 1.22 -1.88 -1.92
CA GLY A 16 0.02 -1.05 -1.70
C GLY A 16 -1.02 -1.23 -2.81
N LYS A 17 -0.59 -1.22 -4.08
CA LYS A 17 -1.46 -1.46 -5.25
C LYS A 17 -2.08 -2.85 -5.23
N LEU A 18 -1.27 -3.88 -4.98
CA LEU A 18 -1.76 -5.27 -4.90
C LEU A 18 -2.77 -5.46 -3.77
N THR A 19 -2.55 -4.79 -2.63
CA THR A 19 -3.48 -4.83 -1.50
C THR A 19 -4.78 -4.14 -1.85
N ALA A 20 -4.72 -2.98 -2.51
CA ALA A 20 -5.90 -2.26 -2.96
C ALA A 20 -6.74 -3.07 -3.96
N ALA A 21 -6.10 -3.72 -4.95
CA ALA A 21 -6.80 -4.59 -5.88
C ALA A 21 -7.60 -5.69 -5.15
N LYS A 22 -6.96 -6.38 -4.18
CA LYS A 22 -7.63 -7.41 -3.36
C LYS A 22 -8.75 -6.84 -2.50
N CYS A 23 -8.61 -5.62 -2.00
CA CYS A 23 -9.67 -4.94 -1.24
C CYS A 23 -10.86 -4.60 -2.13
N LEU A 24 -10.63 -4.13 -3.35
CA LEU A 24 -11.68 -3.85 -4.33
C LEU A 24 -12.43 -5.12 -4.76
N GLU A 25 -11.73 -6.25 -4.95
CA GLU A 25 -12.36 -7.55 -5.20
C GLU A 25 -13.32 -7.94 -4.07
N LYS A 26 -12.97 -7.59 -2.83
CA LYS A 26 -13.80 -7.79 -1.64
C LYS A 26 -14.82 -6.66 -1.40
N LYS A 27 -14.98 -5.74 -2.37
CA LYS A 27 -15.89 -4.58 -2.31
C LYS A 27 -15.57 -3.59 -1.17
N ILE A 28 -14.34 -3.59 -0.67
CA ILE A 28 -13.86 -2.64 0.35
C ILE A 28 -13.36 -1.40 -0.39
N LYS A 29 -13.99 -0.24 -0.15
CA LYS A 29 -13.65 1.04 -0.82
C LYS A 29 -13.04 2.08 0.12
N LYS A 30 -13.29 1.95 1.42
CA LYS A 30 -12.80 2.85 2.46
C LYS A 30 -12.11 2.04 3.55
N ALA A 31 -10.93 2.47 3.96
CA ALA A 31 -10.19 1.91 5.07
C ALA A 31 -9.44 3.03 5.82
N VAL A 32 -8.88 2.71 6.97
CA VAL A 32 -8.00 3.64 7.71
C VAL A 32 -6.58 3.09 7.61
N PHE A 33 -5.63 3.92 7.18
CA PHE A 33 -4.23 3.54 7.16
C PHE A 33 -3.53 3.87 8.48
N ASP A 34 -3.36 2.84 9.32
CA ASP A 34 -2.60 2.96 10.57
C ASP A 34 -1.08 2.95 10.28
N ARG A 35 -0.39 3.99 10.74
CA ARG A 35 1.06 4.18 10.58
C ARG A 35 1.86 3.53 11.70
N GLY A 36 1.22 3.00 12.74
CA GLY A 36 1.88 2.33 13.87
C GLY A 36 2.93 3.20 14.55
N GLY A 37 2.70 4.52 14.64
CA GLY A 37 3.65 5.49 15.23
C GLY A 37 4.86 5.86 14.36
N ARG A 38 4.97 5.33 13.12
CA ARG A 38 6.06 5.69 12.20
C ARG A 38 5.77 7.03 11.52
N LYS A 39 6.82 7.81 11.25
CA LYS A 39 6.72 9.03 10.44
C LYS A 39 6.17 8.69 9.06
N TYR A 40 5.24 9.50 8.55
CA TYR A 40 4.71 9.36 7.21
C TYR A 40 5.76 9.81 6.18
N HIS A 41 6.67 8.89 5.86
CA HIS A 41 7.79 9.13 4.96
C HIS A 41 8.30 7.83 4.35
N GLY A 42 9.00 7.94 3.21
CA GLY A 42 9.63 6.83 2.52
C GLY A 42 8.67 5.69 2.22
N LYS A 43 8.89 4.54 2.88
CA LYS A 43 8.07 3.33 2.66
C LYS A 43 6.63 3.51 3.14
N VAL A 44 6.42 4.20 4.26
CA VAL A 44 5.08 4.36 4.85
C VAL A 44 4.19 5.20 3.94
N SER A 45 4.73 6.28 3.37
CA SER A 45 4.01 7.09 2.38
C SER A 45 3.79 6.32 1.07
N ALA A 46 4.78 5.56 0.60
CA ALA A 46 4.66 4.79 -0.63
C ALA A 46 3.57 3.70 -0.59
N VAL A 47 3.39 3.01 0.55
CA VAL A 47 2.25 2.07 0.72
C VAL A 47 0.92 2.81 0.60
N ALA A 48 0.80 3.97 1.26
CA ALA A 48 -0.42 4.75 1.24
C ALA A 48 -0.74 5.30 -0.15
N GLU A 49 0.26 5.77 -0.89
CA GLU A 49 0.12 6.17 -2.30
C GLU A 49 -0.33 5.00 -3.17
N GLY A 50 0.28 3.82 -3.01
CA GLY A 50 -0.11 2.62 -3.74
C GLY A 50 -1.56 2.20 -3.48
N LEU A 51 -2.03 2.31 -2.22
CA LEU A 51 -3.42 2.03 -1.86
C LEU A 51 -4.40 3.02 -2.50
N ARG A 52 -4.05 4.31 -2.53
CA ARG A 52 -4.86 5.38 -3.16
C ARG A 52 -4.93 5.23 -4.67
N GLU A 53 -3.81 4.95 -5.33
CA GLU A 53 -3.77 4.67 -6.76
C GLU A 53 -4.59 3.43 -7.13
N GLY A 54 -4.61 2.43 -6.25
CA GLY A 54 -5.45 1.24 -6.40
C GLY A 54 -6.92 1.47 -6.09
N GLY A 55 -7.38 2.71 -5.86
CA GLY A 55 -8.79 3.05 -5.71
C GLY A 55 -9.37 2.87 -4.31
N ILE A 56 -8.54 2.63 -3.30
CA ILE A 56 -8.98 2.61 -1.90
C ILE A 56 -8.84 4.01 -1.30
N THR A 57 -9.89 4.48 -0.65
CA THR A 57 -9.85 5.71 0.13
C THR A 57 -9.29 5.41 1.52
N ILE A 58 -8.10 5.93 1.82
CA ILE A 58 -7.39 5.84 3.10
C ILE A 58 -6.80 7.18 3.57
#